data_AF-A0A6J4KR49-F1
#
_entry.id   AF-A0A6J4KR49-F1
#
_cell.length_a   1.000
_cell.length_b   1.000
_cell.length_c   1.000
_cell.angle_alpha   90.00
_cell.angle_beta   90.00
_cell.angle_gamma   90.00
#
_symmetry.space_group_name_H-M   'P 1'
#
loop_
_entity.id
_entity.type
_entity.pdbx_description
1 polymer ?
#
loop_
_entity_poly.entity_id
_entity_poly.type
_entity_poly.pdbx_seq_one_letter_code
_entity_poly.pdbx_strand_id
1 'polypeptide(L)'
;MTSPPVRDRLWLDTLFAAHAGALTAYATRRVPLHDVDDVLAEVFAAAWQHRDRVPDPALPWLYRTASHVVLHTWRSRDRARRLAARLHAEPATEVDDHADRVAGNLDDTAEVLAALAALTDRDAEVLRLSTWEELDTDELAYVLG
;
A
#
# COMPACT_ATOMS: atom_id res chain seq x y z
N MET A 1 -17.45 14.95 -30.91
CA MET A 1 -16.25 14.30 -30.34
C MET A 1 -15.70 15.21 -29.26
N THR A 2 -16.07 14.95 -28.00
CA THR A 2 -15.55 15.69 -26.84
C THR A 2 -14.08 15.29 -26.67
N SER A 3 -13.16 16.26 -26.70
CA SER A 3 -11.76 16.02 -26.36
C SER A 3 -11.71 15.38 -24.96
N PRO A 4 -10.86 14.36 -24.72
CA PRO A 4 -10.71 13.82 -23.37
C PRO A 4 -10.36 14.98 -22.42
N PRO A 5 -10.92 14.99 -21.19
CA PRO A 5 -10.62 16.04 -20.23
C PRO A 5 -9.11 16.11 -20.02
N VAL A 6 -8.55 17.31 -20.14
CA VAL A 6 -7.11 17.51 -19.95
C VAL A 6 -6.80 17.20 -18.49
N ARG A 7 -6.06 16.12 -18.25
CA ARG A 7 -5.56 15.77 -16.92
C ARG A 7 -4.37 16.68 -16.61
N ASP A 8 -4.67 17.87 -16.11
CA ASP A 8 -3.72 18.91 -15.74
C ASP A 8 -3.55 18.98 -14.20
N ARG A 9 -2.97 20.07 -13.69
CA ARG A 9 -2.75 20.23 -12.25
C ARG A 9 -4.06 20.21 -11.46
N LEU A 10 -5.14 20.77 -11.99
CA LEU A 10 -6.43 20.79 -11.28
C LEU A 10 -7.02 19.39 -11.13
N TRP A 11 -6.83 18.54 -12.14
CA TRP A 11 -7.19 17.13 -12.04
C TRP A 11 -6.43 16.45 -10.90
N LEU A 12 -5.11 16.68 -10.78
CA LEU A 12 -4.30 16.09 -9.71
C LEU A 12 -4.71 16.63 -8.33
N ASP A 13 -4.96 17.94 -8.22
CA ASP A 13 -5.41 18.57 -6.97
C ASP A 13 -6.76 17.98 -6.52
N THR A 14 -7.67 17.73 -7.47
CA THR A 14 -8.97 17.09 -7.21
C THR A 14 -8.80 15.64 -6.77
N LEU A 15 -7.95 14.88 -7.46
CA LEU A 15 -7.64 13.49 -7.12
C LEU A 15 -7.02 13.39 -5.72
N PHE A 16 -6.10 14.29 -5.40
CA PHE A 16 -5.46 14.39 -4.09
C PHE A 16 -6.49 14.70 -3.00
N ALA A 17 -7.28 15.75 -3.18
CA ALA A 17 -8.32 16.14 -2.22
C ALA A 17 -9.34 15.02 -1.97
N ALA A 18 -9.69 14.25 -3.00
CA ALA A 18 -10.65 13.16 -2.89
C ALA A 18 -10.09 11.92 -2.18
N HIS A 19 -8.80 11.60 -2.34
CA HIS A 19 -8.27 10.28 -1.96
C HIS A 19 -7.09 10.29 -0.99
N ALA A 20 -6.51 11.45 -0.65
CA ALA A 20 -5.39 11.51 0.29
C ALA A 20 -5.74 10.90 1.65
N GLY A 21 -6.93 11.18 2.20
CA GLY A 21 -7.35 10.63 3.49
C GLY A 21 -7.43 9.10 3.50
N ALA A 22 -7.99 8.50 2.44
CA ALA A 22 -8.10 7.06 2.28
C ALA A 22 -6.71 6.41 2.14
N LEU A 23 -5.82 7.02 1.35
CA LEU A 23 -4.44 6.55 1.19
C LEU A 23 -3.61 6.71 2.47
N THR A 24 -3.81 7.78 3.24
CA THR A 24 -3.17 7.95 4.56
C THR A 24 -3.62 6.86 5.52
N ALA A 25 -4.92 6.58 5.60
CA ALA A 25 -5.44 5.48 6.44
C ALA A 25 -4.87 4.12 6.01
N TYR A 26 -4.80 3.88 4.69
CA TYR A 26 -4.21 2.67 4.14
C TYR A 26 -2.71 2.53 4.49
N ALA A 27 -1.94 3.60 4.34
CA ALA A 27 -0.49 3.62 4.55
C ALA A 27 -0.12 3.55 6.03
N THR A 28 -0.81 4.29 6.91
CA THR A 28 -0.58 4.27 8.37
C THR A 28 -0.77 2.87 8.98
N ARG A 29 -1.62 2.03 8.38
CA ARG A 29 -1.79 0.61 8.77
C ARG A 29 -0.64 -0.31 8.32
N ARG A 30 0.25 0.15 7.43
CA ARG A 30 1.22 -0.69 6.70
C ARG A 30 2.65 -0.19 6.71
N VAL A 31 2.91 1.06 7.08
CA VAL A 31 4.28 1.61 7.18
C VAL A 31 4.41 2.48 8.44
N PRO A 32 5.64 2.66 8.96
CA PRO A 32 5.90 3.66 10.00
C PRO A 32 5.36 5.04 9.63
N LEU A 33 4.89 5.80 10.63
CA LEU A 33 4.30 7.14 10.42
C LEU A 33 5.20 8.09 9.61
N HIS A 34 6.52 7.97 9.74
CA HIS A 34 7.47 8.81 9.01
C HIS A 34 7.61 8.48 7.52
N ASP A 35 7.09 7.33 7.06
CA ASP A 35 7.10 6.93 5.64
C ASP A 35 5.76 7.19 4.94
N VAL A 36 4.71 7.56 5.68
CA VAL A 36 3.35 7.69 5.13
C VAL A 36 3.31 8.75 4.04
N ASP A 37 3.94 9.90 4.27
CA ASP A 37 3.96 11.00 3.30
C ASP A 37 4.75 10.62 2.03
N ASP A 38 5.82 9.83 2.16
CA ASP A 38 6.59 9.32 1.03
C ASP A 38 5.76 8.35 0.19
N VAL A 39 4.99 7.45 0.82
CA VAL A 39 4.08 6.55 0.11
C VAL A 39 3.02 7.34 -0.67
N LEU A 40 2.41 8.36 -0.05
CA LEU A 40 1.44 9.22 -0.74
C LEU A 40 2.08 9.96 -1.91
N ALA A 41 3.26 10.54 -1.70
CA ALA A 41 3.99 11.25 -2.74
C ALA A 41 4.30 10.35 -3.94
N GLU A 42 4.76 9.12 -3.72
CA GLU A 42 5.02 8.15 -4.79
C GLU A 42 3.74 7.75 -5.54
N VAL A 43 2.64 7.51 -4.83
CA VAL A 43 1.35 7.14 -5.45
C VAL A 43 0.83 8.27 -6.34
N PHE A 44 0.81 9.51 -5.85
CA PHE A 44 0.35 10.66 -6.64
C PHE A 44 1.33 11.05 -7.75
N ALA A 45 2.64 10.85 -7.55
CA ALA A 45 3.62 11.01 -8.63
C ALA A 45 3.39 9.99 -9.75
N ALA A 46 3.12 8.73 -9.42
CA ALA A 46 2.76 7.71 -10.40
C ALA A 46 1.44 8.06 -11.10
N ALA A 47 0.43 8.54 -10.36
CA ALA A 47 -0.82 9.03 -10.94
C ALA A 47 -0.59 10.17 -11.93
N TRP A 48 0.31 11.11 -11.63
CA TRP A 48 0.65 12.20 -12.55
C TRP A 48 1.39 11.72 -13.80
N GLN A 49 2.37 10.83 -13.64
CA GLN A 49 3.18 10.28 -14.74
C GLN A 49 2.34 9.43 -15.69
N HIS A 50 1.36 8.70 -15.16
CA HIS A 50 0.48 7.82 -15.91
C HIS A 50 -0.96 8.33 -15.95
N ARG A 51 -1.13 9.65 -15.86
CA ARG A 51 -2.46 10.27 -15.71
C ARG A 51 -3.46 9.80 -16.74
N ASP A 52 -3.08 9.57 -18.00
CA ASP A 52 -4.00 9.08 -19.04
C ASP A 52 -4.48 7.63 -18.84
N ARG A 53 -3.86 6.87 -17.94
CA ARG A 53 -4.20 5.48 -17.61
C ARG A 53 -4.96 5.32 -16.30
N VAL A 54 -5.09 6.38 -15.52
CA VAL A 54 -5.86 6.34 -14.26
C VAL A 54 -7.35 6.16 -14.63
N PRO A 55 -8.02 5.08 -14.19
CA PRO A 55 -9.43 4.86 -14.49
C PRO A 55 -10.32 5.78 -13.65
N ASP A 56 -11.62 5.76 -13.97
CA ASP A 56 -12.68 6.29 -13.13
C ASP A 56 -13.61 5.11 -12.79
N PRO A 57 -13.80 4.72 -11.50
CA PRO A 57 -13.23 5.34 -10.29
C PRO A 57 -11.72 5.11 -10.13
N ALA A 58 -11.01 6.12 -9.59
CA ALA A 58 -9.55 6.09 -9.48
C ALA A 58 -9.04 5.36 -8.22
N LEU A 59 -9.85 5.26 -7.16
CA LEU A 59 -9.43 4.77 -5.85
C LEU A 59 -8.86 3.34 -5.88
N PRO A 60 -9.48 2.35 -6.58
CA PRO A 60 -8.88 1.01 -6.68
C PRO A 60 -7.49 1.02 -7.32
N TRP A 61 -7.29 1.82 -8.37
CA TRP A 61 -5.97 1.97 -9.02
C TRP A 61 -4.94 2.61 -8.08
N LEU A 62 -5.35 3.58 -7.27
CA LEU A 62 -4.49 4.21 -6.27
C LEU A 62 -4.09 3.23 -5.18
N TYR A 63 -5.01 2.38 -4.69
CA TYR A 63 -4.67 1.32 -3.74
C TYR A 63 -3.71 0.28 -4.33
N ARG A 64 -3.93 -0.14 -5.58
CA ARG A 64 -2.98 -1.02 -6.28
C ARG A 64 -1.58 -0.41 -6.36
N THR A 65 -1.52 0.88 -6.65
CA THR A 65 -0.24 1.59 -6.71
C THR A 65 0.39 1.66 -5.32
N ALA A 66 -0.39 1.99 -4.29
CA ALA A 66 0.07 2.06 -2.91
C ALA A 66 0.59 0.71 -2.39
N SER A 67 -0.07 -0.41 -2.73
CA SER A 67 0.40 -1.76 -2.36
C SER A 67 1.76 -2.07 -2.97
N HIS A 68 1.98 -1.71 -4.24
CA HIS A 68 3.29 -1.85 -4.88
C HIS A 68 4.37 -0.98 -4.21
N VAL A 69 4.08 0.28 -3.88
CA VAL A 69 5.02 1.18 -3.20
C VAL A 69 5.40 0.60 -1.83
N VAL A 70 4.41 0.21 -1.03
CA VAL A 70 4.61 -0.41 0.29
C VAL A 70 5.49 -1.65 0.16
N LEU A 71 5.15 -2.60 -0.72
CA LEU A 71 5.93 -3.82 -0.95
C LEU A 71 7.37 -3.53 -1.41
N HIS A 72 7.59 -2.48 -2.21
CA HIS A 72 8.93 -2.08 -2.62
C HIS A 72 9.76 -1.54 -1.44
N THR A 73 9.17 -0.70 -0.60
CA THR A 73 9.79 -0.18 0.64
C THR A 73 10.21 -1.33 1.56
N TRP A 74 9.36 -2.35 1.72
CA TRP A 74 9.69 -3.57 2.48
C TRP A 74 10.87 -4.34 1.89
N ARG A 75 10.86 -4.63 0.57
CA ARG A 75 11.95 -5.35 -0.10
C ARG A 75 13.28 -4.61 -0.06
N SER A 76 13.26 -3.28 -0.13
CA SER A 76 14.46 -2.46 0.00
C SER A 76 15.09 -2.57 1.39
N ARG A 77 14.25 -2.49 2.43
CA ARG A 77 14.68 -2.63 3.84
C ARG A 77 15.19 -4.02 4.15
N ASP A 78 14.54 -5.07 3.66
CA ASP A 78 14.95 -6.45 3.84
C ASP A 78 16.30 -6.76 3.14
N ARG A 79 16.54 -6.23 1.93
CA ARG A 79 17.87 -6.29 1.31
C ARG A 79 18.94 -5.55 2.11
N ALA A 80 18.64 -4.36 2.62
CA ALA A 80 19.56 -3.58 3.44
C ALA A 80 19.89 -4.29 4.76
N ARG A 81 18.89 -4.90 5.41
CA ARG A 81 19.06 -5.72 6.62
C ARG A 81 19.89 -6.97 6.35
N ARG A 82 19.62 -7.72 5.26
CA ARG A 82 20.46 -8.87 4.88
C ARG A 82 21.90 -8.49 4.58
N LEU A 83 22.13 -7.32 3.98
CA LEU A 83 23.48 -6.80 3.77
C LEU A 83 24.14 -6.46 5.11
N ALA A 84 23.43 -5.78 6.01
CA ALA A 84 23.92 -5.49 7.36
C ALA A 84 24.22 -6.77 8.16
N ALA A 85 23.35 -7.78 8.13
CA ALA A 85 23.55 -9.08 8.77
C ALA A 85 24.68 -9.91 8.15
N ARG A 86 25.01 -9.68 6.87
CA ARG A 86 26.21 -10.28 6.24
C ARG A 86 27.50 -9.55 6.62
N LEU A 87 27.41 -8.26 6.94
CA LEU A 87 28.54 -7.43 7.37
C LEU A 87 28.82 -7.59 8.87
N HIS A 88 27.79 -7.87 9.67
CA HIS A 88 27.87 -8.15 11.10
C HIS A 88 27.55 -9.63 11.31
N ALA A 89 28.56 -10.50 11.44
CA ALA A 89 28.39 -11.94 11.62
C ALA A 89 27.77 -12.32 13.00
N GLU A 90 26.54 -11.88 13.23
CA GLU A 90 25.63 -12.35 14.26
C GLU A 90 24.34 -12.81 13.56
N PRO A 91 23.68 -13.87 14.04
CA PRO A 91 22.37 -14.25 13.51
C PRO A 91 21.43 -13.08 13.76
N ALA A 92 21.00 -12.43 12.68
CA ALA A 92 19.95 -11.44 12.76
C ALA A 92 18.75 -12.11 13.43
N THR A 93 18.42 -11.63 14.62
CA THR A 93 17.14 -11.90 15.25
C THR A 93 16.09 -11.56 14.20
N GLU A 94 15.19 -12.50 13.93
CA GLU A 94 14.00 -12.26 13.13
C GLU A 94 13.22 -11.13 13.82
N VAL A 95 13.50 -9.89 13.41
CA VAL A 95 12.72 -8.74 13.82
C VAL A 95 11.47 -8.80 12.95
N ASP A 96 10.54 -9.61 13.46
CA ASP A 96 9.15 -9.23 13.69
C ASP A 96 8.48 -8.71 12.41
N ASP A 97 7.78 -9.63 11.76
CA ASP A 97 6.89 -9.37 10.64
C ASP A 97 5.81 -8.39 11.12
N HIS A 98 6.11 -7.10 10.98
CA HIS A 98 5.38 -5.97 11.59
C HIS A 98 3.99 -5.73 10.96
N ALA A 99 3.32 -6.80 10.51
CA ALA A 99 1.89 -6.91 10.64
C ALA A 99 1.47 -6.63 12.11
N ASP A 100 2.28 -7.03 13.10
CA ASP A 100 2.04 -6.96 14.56
C ASP A 100 2.02 -5.57 15.23
N ARG A 101 1.90 -4.46 14.49
CA ARG A 101 1.90 -3.12 15.13
C ARG A 101 0.73 -2.20 14.81
N VAL A 102 -0.45 -2.78 14.58
CA VAL A 102 -1.73 -2.05 14.67
C VAL A 102 -2.30 -2.19 16.08
N ALA A 103 -2.10 -1.16 16.91
CA ALA A 103 -2.60 -1.14 18.28
C ALA A 103 -4.13 -0.90 18.32
N GLY A 104 -4.87 -1.93 18.73
CA GLY A 104 -6.28 -1.88 19.13
C GLY A 104 -6.90 -3.28 19.20
N ASN A 105 -6.96 -3.88 20.41
CA ASN A 105 -7.28 -5.27 20.75
C ASN A 105 -6.20 -6.29 20.35
N LEU A 106 -5.29 -6.55 21.29
CA LEU A 106 -4.00 -7.23 21.07
C LEU A 106 -4.10 -8.73 20.77
N ASP A 107 -5.14 -9.44 21.25
CA ASP A 107 -5.22 -10.89 21.06
C ASP A 107 -5.85 -11.26 19.70
N ASP A 108 -7.01 -10.70 19.38
CA ASP A 108 -7.69 -10.97 18.10
C ASP A 108 -6.91 -10.44 16.89
N THR A 109 -6.23 -9.30 17.06
CA THR A 109 -5.44 -8.68 15.99
C THR A 109 -4.18 -9.49 15.69
N ALA A 110 -3.46 -9.98 16.71
CA ALA A 110 -2.27 -10.80 16.52
C ALA A 110 -2.58 -12.12 15.80
N GLU A 111 -3.69 -12.78 16.12
CA GLU A 111 -4.10 -14.03 15.45
C GLU A 111 -4.47 -13.79 13.97
N VAL A 112 -5.17 -12.69 13.68
CA VAL A 112 -5.48 -12.27 12.31
C VAL A 112 -4.22 -11.94 11.52
N LEU A 113 -3.25 -11.27 12.13
CA LEU A 113 -2.00 -10.90 11.49
C LEU A 113 -1.11 -12.11 11.21
N ALA A 114 -1.03 -13.06 12.15
CA ALA A 114 -0.35 -14.34 11.95
C ALA A 114 -1.00 -15.16 10.82
N ALA A 115 -2.34 -15.18 10.75
CA ALA A 115 -3.07 -15.83 9.66
C ALA A 115 -2.80 -15.16 8.30
N LEU A 116 -2.72 -13.83 8.25
CA LEU A 116 -2.34 -13.09 7.05
C LEU A 116 -0.88 -13.34 6.64
N ALA A 117 0.04 -13.52 7.59
CA ALA A 117 1.45 -13.83 7.32
C ALA A 117 1.64 -15.25 6.75
N ALA A 118 0.72 -16.17 7.02
CA ALA A 118 0.73 -17.53 6.46
C ALA A 118 0.26 -17.60 5.00
N LEU A 119 -0.29 -16.50 4.46
CA LEU A 119 -0.77 -16.41 3.08
C LEU A 119 0.30 -15.87 2.14
N THR A 120 0.11 -16.04 0.83
CA THR A 120 0.93 -15.34 -0.14
C THR A 120 0.67 -13.82 -0.04
N ASP A 121 1.66 -12.98 -0.40
CA ASP A 121 1.48 -11.52 -0.46
C ASP A 121 0.19 -11.12 -1.20
N ARG A 122 -0.15 -11.86 -2.26
CA ARG A 122 -1.32 -11.62 -3.10
C ARG A 122 -2.62 -11.98 -2.36
N ASP A 123 -2.67 -13.12 -1.70
CA ASP A 123 -3.86 -13.59 -0.98
C ASP A 123 -4.14 -12.76 0.28
N ALA A 124 -3.08 -12.40 1.01
CA ALA A 124 -3.17 -11.50 2.15
C ALA A 124 -3.69 -10.11 1.74
N GLU A 125 -3.24 -9.60 0.58
CA GLU A 125 -3.69 -8.31 0.06
C GLU A 125 -5.15 -8.34 -0.39
N VAL A 126 -5.66 -9.45 -0.94
CA VAL A 126 -7.10 -9.61 -1.23
C VAL A 126 -7.94 -9.39 0.03
N LEU A 127 -7.61 -10.11 1.11
CA LEU A 127 -8.37 -10.05 2.36
C LEU A 127 -8.29 -8.67 2.99
N ARG A 128 -7.15 -7.99 2.88
CA ARG A 128 -7.00 -6.63 3.42
C ARG A 128 -7.82 -5.62 2.64
N LEU A 129 -7.79 -5.69 1.31
CA LEU A 129 -8.53 -4.77 0.44
C LEU A 129 -10.04 -4.99 0.55
N SER A 130 -10.49 -6.25 0.62
CA SER A 130 -11.92 -6.56 0.74
C SER A 130 -12.49 -6.18 2.11
N THR A 131 -11.71 -6.36 3.18
CA THR A 131 -12.21 -6.25 4.56
C THR A 131 -12.01 -4.86 5.16
N TRP A 132 -10.92 -4.15 4.82
CA TRP A 132 -10.63 -2.82 5.37
C TRP A 132 -10.92 -1.67 4.42
N GLU A 133 -10.89 -1.90 3.11
CA GLU A 133 -11.13 -0.85 2.12
C GLU A 133 -12.46 -1.07 1.36
N GLU A 134 -13.24 -2.08 1.76
CA GLU A 134 -14.59 -2.41 1.28
C GLU A 134 -14.72 -2.49 -0.26
N LEU A 135 -13.62 -2.84 -0.95
CA LEU A 135 -13.62 -3.00 -2.40
C LEU A 135 -14.50 -4.18 -2.82
N ASP A 136 -15.28 -3.99 -3.87
CA ASP A 136 -16.10 -5.06 -4.43
C ASP A 136 -15.26 -6.09 -5.22
N THR A 137 -15.89 -7.17 -5.69
CA THR A 137 -15.18 -8.26 -6.37
C THR A 137 -14.54 -7.82 -7.69
N ASP A 138 -15.14 -6.89 -8.42
CA ASP A 138 -14.62 -6.39 -9.69
C ASP A 138 -13.44 -5.45 -9.46
N GLU A 139 -13.51 -4.62 -8.43
CA GLU A 139 -12.43 -3.73 -8.01
C GLU A 139 -11.23 -4.51 -7.44
N LEU A 140 -11.48 -5.57 -6.65
CA LEU A 140 -10.43 -6.48 -6.18
C LEU A 140 -9.72 -7.16 -7.35
N ALA A 141 -10.49 -7.68 -8.33
CA ALA A 141 -9.91 -8.30 -9.52
C ALA A 141 -9.02 -7.30 -10.31
N TYR A 142 -9.42 -6.03 -10.37
CA TYR A 142 -8.62 -4.97 -10.98
C TYR A 142 -7.30 -4.69 -10.23
N VAL A 143 -7.36 -4.66 -8.90
CA VAL A 143 -6.17 -4.43 -8.06
C VAL A 143 -5.19 -5.60 -8.17
N LEU A 144 -5.70 -6.83 -8.16
CA LEU A 144 -4.90 -8.04 -8.02
C LEU A 144 -4.39 -8.60 -9.34
N GLY A 145 -5.02 -8.26 -10.48
CA GLY A 145 -4.74 -8.75 -11.83
C GLY A 145 -3.38 -9.38 -12.03
#